data_AF-A0A1A0D6B1-F1
#
_entry.id   AF-A0A1A0D6B1-F1
#
_cell.length_a   1.000
_cell.length_b   1.000
_cell.length_c   1.000
_cell.angle_alpha   90.00
_cell.angle_beta   90.00
_cell.angle_gamma   90.00
#
_symmetry.space_group_name_H-M   'P 1'
#
loop_
_entity.id
_entity.type
_entity.pdbx_description
1 polymer ?
#
loop_
_entity_poly.entity_id
_entity_poly.type
_entity_poly.pdbx_seq_one_letter_code
_entity_poly.pdbx_strand_id
1 'polypeptide(L)'
;MTHAFSFPSAKRVSLSGTGALAALLLATLCLPTHAAHANAAEDGTPGSTPVERGQYLTRASDCEVCHTAPGGMPYAGGRAFKLPGMGVVYSTNITADKQHGVGTWSDEEFVAAVKQGVSPGGKHLYPAMPYPAYSRLSDQDVRDIRAYLATLPTSASAAPENKLRFPFSIRSLMIFWNIVNGPASAYPDDTTKSDQWNRGRWLVEGAGHCADCHSPRTLTFGLSTSKAFGGNMLNGWRIYNISSDRKTGIGGWTDAELAQYLSTGHADGHGTASGDMADVIGHSLRYLTPADIQAMVTYLRSTKPVSTPQDAVTFRNVASGDASLPQNSRGARLYASACAGCHLPDGTGRQSSFASIAGGRSLGADNGRNLIQVLVNGSGLQTATGVQIMPHFTGGGLSNRDLADIAAFVMTHFTTAQPHDLEKQVEQIKKDQD
;
A
#
# COMPACT_ATOMS: atom_id res chain seq x y z
N MET A 1 -57.89 3.78 48.57
CA MET A 1 -57.20 4.93 47.95
C MET A 1 -55.92 5.14 48.73
N THR A 2 -54.78 4.95 48.08
CA THR A 2 -53.62 4.23 48.64
C THR A 2 -53.01 4.88 49.88
N HIS A 3 -53.08 4.11 50.96
CA HIS A 3 -52.62 4.37 52.31
C HIS A 3 -51.09 4.26 52.45
N ALA A 4 -50.54 5.10 53.32
CA ALA A 4 -49.24 4.93 53.97
C ALA A 4 -49.19 3.64 54.81
N PHE A 5 -47.98 3.14 55.15
CA PHE A 5 -47.62 2.74 56.53
C PHE A 5 -46.14 2.32 56.63
N SER A 6 -45.47 2.86 57.66
CA SER A 6 -44.15 2.50 58.21
C SER A 6 -44.07 1.04 58.68
N PHE A 7 -42.85 0.49 58.85
CA PHE A 7 -42.39 -0.16 60.11
C PHE A 7 -40.85 -0.34 60.12
N PRO A 8 -40.20 -0.43 61.31
CA PRO A 8 -38.74 -0.42 61.50
C PRO A 8 -38.13 -1.76 62.01
N SER A 9 -36.80 -1.85 61.85
CA SER A 9 -35.72 -2.34 62.74
C SER A 9 -35.81 -3.62 63.61
N ALA A 10 -34.62 -4.26 63.67
CA ALA A 10 -33.99 -5.06 64.74
C ALA A 10 -34.17 -6.60 64.64
N LYS A 11 -33.20 -7.49 64.92
CA LYS A 11 -32.10 -7.49 65.90
C LYS A 11 -30.95 -8.47 65.53
N ARG A 12 -29.70 -8.03 65.83
CA ARG A 12 -28.59 -8.67 66.60
C ARG A 12 -28.23 -10.16 66.40
N VAL A 13 -27.02 -10.47 65.90
CA VAL A 13 -25.75 -10.80 66.61
C VAL A 13 -25.72 -12.17 67.29
N SER A 14 -24.77 -13.03 66.87
CA SER A 14 -23.88 -13.82 67.76
C SER A 14 -22.84 -14.61 66.94
N LEU A 15 -21.61 -14.63 67.46
CA LEU A 15 -20.38 -15.21 66.93
C LEU A 15 -20.05 -16.50 67.69
N SER A 16 -19.55 -17.54 67.01
CA SER A 16 -18.66 -18.64 67.49
C SER A 16 -18.83 -19.81 66.50
N GLY A 17 -17.83 -20.53 66.00
CA GLY A 17 -16.46 -20.80 66.43
C GLY A 17 -16.23 -22.30 66.25
N THR A 18 -15.00 -22.70 65.93
CA THR A 18 -14.42 -24.07 65.95
C THR A 18 -14.53 -24.96 64.69
N GLY A 19 -13.40 -25.61 64.38
CA GLY A 19 -13.41 -26.98 63.83
C GLY A 19 -12.66 -27.21 62.53
N ALA A 20 -11.34 -27.37 62.60
CA ALA A 20 -10.57 -28.02 61.54
C ALA A 20 -10.82 -29.54 61.57
N LEU A 21 -11.06 -30.16 60.40
CA LEU A 21 -10.83 -31.59 60.19
C LEU A 21 -10.48 -31.86 58.73
N ALA A 22 -9.30 -32.43 58.53
CA ALA A 22 -8.82 -32.99 57.28
C ALA A 22 -9.33 -34.43 57.12
N ALA A 23 -9.75 -34.81 55.91
CA ALA A 23 -9.68 -36.19 55.41
C ALA A 23 -9.83 -36.21 53.88
N LEU A 24 -8.76 -36.67 53.21
CA LEU A 24 -8.69 -37.07 51.81
C LEU A 24 -9.75 -38.13 51.46
N LEU A 25 -10.32 -38.08 50.25
CA LEU A 25 -10.42 -39.25 49.34
C LEU A 25 -10.93 -38.85 47.95
N LEU A 26 -10.04 -39.02 46.97
CA LEU A 26 -10.16 -39.24 45.52
C LEU A 26 -11.49 -38.91 44.81
N ALA A 27 -11.44 -37.96 43.87
CA ALA A 27 -12.16 -38.04 42.60
C ALA A 27 -11.50 -37.16 41.51
N THR A 28 -10.74 -37.82 40.62
CA THR A 28 -10.54 -37.48 39.20
C THR A 28 -10.24 -36.02 38.83
N LEU A 29 -8.95 -35.65 38.84
CA LEU A 29 -8.43 -34.54 38.04
C LEU A 29 -8.42 -34.95 36.56
N CYS A 30 -9.46 -34.55 35.82
CA CYS A 30 -9.32 -34.29 34.38
C CYS A 30 -8.39 -33.09 34.22
N LEU A 31 -7.09 -33.33 34.08
CA LEU A 31 -6.17 -32.36 33.51
C LEU A 31 -6.59 -32.18 32.04
N PRO A 32 -7.02 -30.99 31.59
CA PRO A 32 -7.00 -30.72 30.17
C PRO A 32 -5.52 -30.62 29.82
N THR A 33 -4.98 -31.69 29.22
CA THR A 33 -3.78 -31.60 28.41
C THR A 33 -4.07 -30.54 27.34
N HIS A 34 -3.71 -29.30 27.62
CA HIS A 34 -3.47 -28.30 26.59
C HIS A 34 -2.22 -28.81 25.87
N ALA A 35 -2.42 -29.80 25.00
CA ALA A 35 -1.57 -29.97 23.85
C ALA A 35 -1.66 -28.62 23.13
N ALA A 36 -0.63 -27.81 23.32
CA ALA A 36 -0.34 -26.73 22.41
C ALA A 36 -0.14 -27.40 21.05
N HIS A 37 -1.22 -27.57 20.31
CA HIS A 37 -1.17 -27.74 18.87
C HIS A 37 -0.72 -26.40 18.33
N ALA A 38 0.59 -26.15 18.42
CA ALA A 38 1.29 -25.40 17.41
C ALA A 38 1.18 -26.24 16.13
N ASN A 39 0.02 -26.18 15.49
CA ASN A 39 -0.08 -26.47 14.08
C ASN A 39 0.74 -25.37 13.42
N ALA A 40 2.03 -25.63 13.24
CA ALA A 40 2.72 -25.15 12.06
C ALA A 40 1.97 -25.80 10.89
N ALA A 41 0.84 -25.19 10.51
CA ALA A 41 0.34 -25.32 9.16
C ALA A 41 1.55 -25.02 8.27
N GLU A 42 1.74 -25.81 7.20
CA GLU A 42 2.64 -25.40 6.14
C GLU A 42 2.25 -23.96 5.78
N ASP A 43 3.08 -23.02 6.22
CA ASP A 43 2.81 -21.60 6.07
C ASP A 43 2.76 -21.39 4.57
N GLY A 44 1.59 -21.05 4.01
CA GLY A 44 1.35 -20.99 2.56
C GLY A 44 2.25 -20.02 1.79
N THR A 45 3.25 -19.46 2.48
CA THR A 45 4.43 -18.75 1.99
C THR A 45 5.35 -19.67 1.17
N PRO A 46 5.55 -19.37 -0.13
CA PRO A 46 6.48 -20.08 -0.99
C PRO A 46 7.92 -20.07 -0.48
N GLY A 47 8.59 -21.23 -0.53
CA GLY A 47 10.01 -21.41 -0.20
C GLY A 47 10.25 -22.59 0.74
N SER A 48 11.35 -23.31 0.56
CA SER A 48 11.71 -24.49 1.36
C SER A 48 12.63 -24.17 2.54
N THR A 49 13.35 -23.04 2.48
CA THR A 49 14.24 -22.56 3.54
C THR A 49 13.78 -21.22 4.11
N PRO A 50 14.21 -20.84 5.33
CA PRO A 50 13.96 -19.52 5.89
C PRO A 50 14.36 -18.36 4.97
N VAL A 51 15.48 -18.51 4.25
CA VAL A 51 15.97 -17.50 3.30
C VAL A 51 15.08 -17.39 2.07
N GLU A 52 14.63 -18.53 1.51
CA GLU A 52 13.73 -18.54 0.35
C GLU A 52 12.35 -17.94 0.69
N ARG A 53 11.77 -18.34 1.83
CA ARG A 53 10.52 -17.74 2.33
C ARG A 53 10.71 -16.27 2.63
N GLY A 54 11.83 -15.91 3.26
CA GLY A 54 12.21 -14.53 3.55
C GLY A 54 12.32 -13.67 2.31
N GLN A 55 12.90 -14.19 1.22
CA GLN A 55 12.96 -13.49 -0.05
C GLN A 55 11.57 -13.21 -0.61
N TYR A 56 10.70 -14.22 -0.59
CA TYR A 56 9.31 -14.07 -1.03
C TYR A 56 8.56 -13.02 -0.21
N LEU A 57 8.66 -13.10 1.12
CA LEU A 57 7.99 -12.20 2.06
C LEU A 57 8.52 -10.77 1.98
N THR A 58 9.84 -10.59 1.77
CA THR A 58 10.46 -9.26 1.61
C THR A 58 9.94 -8.58 0.34
N ARG A 59 9.73 -9.34 -0.73
CA ARG A 59 9.09 -8.86 -1.96
C ARG A 59 7.61 -8.59 -1.73
N ALA A 60 6.86 -9.55 -1.19
CA ALA A 60 5.44 -9.40 -0.90
C ALA A 60 5.12 -8.22 0.02
N SER A 61 6.06 -7.85 0.90
CA SER A 61 5.95 -6.75 1.86
C SER A 61 6.55 -5.43 1.38
N ASP A 62 6.96 -5.36 0.10
CA ASP A 62 7.43 -4.15 -0.58
C ASP A 62 8.62 -3.42 0.10
N CYS A 63 9.48 -4.17 0.80
CA CYS A 63 10.53 -3.57 1.61
C CYS A 63 11.53 -2.74 0.78
N GLU A 64 11.82 -3.16 -0.46
CA GLU A 64 12.83 -2.52 -1.32
C GLU A 64 12.38 -1.12 -1.79
N VAL A 65 11.10 -0.95 -2.13
CA VAL A 65 10.54 0.32 -2.62
C VAL A 65 10.69 1.42 -1.57
N CYS A 66 10.49 1.07 -0.30
CA CYS A 66 10.62 2.02 0.80
C CYS A 66 12.07 2.19 1.26
N HIS A 67 12.84 1.10 1.38
CA HIS A 67 14.19 1.10 1.95
C HIS A 67 15.30 1.32 0.92
N THR A 68 15.01 1.91 -0.23
CA THR A 68 16.02 2.24 -1.25
C THR A 68 15.84 3.68 -1.71
N ALA A 69 16.87 4.51 -1.54
CA ALA A 69 16.90 5.85 -2.11
C ALA A 69 16.99 5.77 -3.65
N PRO A 70 16.46 6.76 -4.41
CA PRO A 70 16.66 6.84 -5.85
C PRO A 70 18.15 6.77 -6.23
N GLY A 71 18.52 5.83 -7.09
CA GLY A 71 19.93 5.57 -7.48
C GLY A 71 20.80 4.99 -6.36
N GLY A 72 20.22 4.65 -5.22
CA GLY A 72 20.90 4.09 -4.06
C GLY A 72 21.04 2.57 -4.12
N MET A 73 21.80 2.03 -3.19
CA MET A 73 21.94 0.59 -2.99
C MET A 73 20.64 0.00 -2.42
N PRO A 74 20.13 -1.13 -2.94
CA PRO A 74 18.93 -1.77 -2.42
C PRO A 74 18.99 -1.95 -0.90
N TYR A 75 17.88 -1.62 -0.22
CA TYR A 75 17.69 -1.76 1.24
C TYR A 75 18.58 -0.88 2.13
N ALA A 76 19.43 -0.02 1.56
CA ALA A 76 20.34 0.86 2.31
C ALA A 76 19.67 2.10 2.93
N GLY A 77 18.36 2.24 2.80
CA GLY A 77 17.59 3.38 3.32
C GLY A 77 17.79 4.67 2.55
N GLY A 78 17.42 5.78 3.17
CA GLY A 78 17.63 7.14 2.65
C GLY A 78 16.56 7.66 1.70
N ARG A 79 15.50 6.90 1.41
CA ARG A 79 14.35 7.40 0.64
C ARG A 79 13.61 8.45 1.47
N ALA A 80 13.34 9.60 0.86
CA ALA A 80 12.63 10.70 1.50
C ALA A 80 11.11 10.56 1.31
N PHE A 81 10.37 10.59 2.41
CA PHE A 81 8.91 10.68 2.44
C PHE A 81 8.52 12.09 2.85
N LYS A 82 8.17 12.92 1.85
CA LYS A 82 7.67 14.28 2.05
C LYS A 82 6.23 14.20 2.59
N LEU A 83 6.04 14.59 3.84
CA LEU A 83 4.73 14.62 4.50
C LEU A 83 4.20 16.06 4.49
N PRO A 84 3.18 16.39 3.68
CA PRO A 84 2.67 17.74 3.53
C PRO A 84 2.33 18.38 4.88
N GLY A 85 2.92 19.54 5.16
CA GLY A 85 2.74 20.27 6.42
C GLY A 85 3.49 19.70 7.63
N MET A 86 3.92 18.43 7.60
CA MET A 86 4.57 17.74 8.73
C MET A 86 6.10 17.72 8.65
N GLY A 87 6.67 17.68 7.44
CA GLY A 87 8.12 17.62 7.22
C GLY A 87 8.53 16.40 6.41
N VAL A 88 9.75 15.88 6.65
CA VAL A 88 10.30 14.75 5.89
C VAL A 88 10.73 13.63 6.84
N VAL A 89 10.32 12.40 6.52
CA VAL A 89 10.82 11.17 7.16
C VAL A 89 11.72 10.46 6.15
N TYR A 90 12.82 9.86 6.61
CA TYR A 90 13.70 9.05 5.75
C TYR A 90 13.60 7.58 6.13
N SER A 91 13.61 6.69 5.14
CA SER A 91 13.72 5.25 5.40
C SER A 91 15.07 4.90 6.02
N THR A 92 15.06 3.90 6.89
CA THR A 92 16.27 3.38 7.55
C THR A 92 17.01 2.40 6.65
N ASN A 93 18.31 2.24 6.90
CA ASN A 93 19.09 1.14 6.33
C ASN A 93 18.69 -0.17 7.02
N ILE A 94 18.24 -1.16 6.26
CA ILE A 94 17.83 -2.48 6.77
C ILE A 94 18.75 -3.60 6.29
N THR A 95 19.92 -3.26 5.76
CA THR A 95 20.97 -4.24 5.46
C THR A 95 21.59 -4.80 6.75
N ALA A 96 22.36 -5.88 6.63
CA ALA A 96 23.06 -6.50 7.76
C ALA A 96 24.29 -5.71 8.27
N ASP A 97 24.42 -4.44 7.90
CA ASP A 97 25.44 -3.56 8.45
C ASP A 97 25.28 -3.44 9.98
N LYS A 98 26.40 -3.51 10.71
CA LYS A 98 26.42 -3.59 12.18
C LYS A 98 26.27 -2.22 12.85
N GLN A 99 26.56 -1.14 12.13
CA GLN A 99 26.59 0.21 12.69
C GLN A 99 25.35 1.01 12.32
N HIS A 100 24.95 0.96 11.04
CA HIS A 100 23.87 1.76 10.47
C HIS A 100 22.68 0.91 10.03
N GLY A 101 22.86 -0.41 9.87
CA GLY A 101 21.82 -1.37 9.51
C GLY A 101 21.20 -2.08 10.71
N VAL A 102 20.60 -3.24 10.45
CA VAL A 102 19.94 -4.10 11.46
C VAL A 102 20.81 -5.29 11.89
N GLY A 103 22.09 -5.30 11.51
CA GLY A 103 22.98 -6.47 11.69
C GLY A 103 23.28 -6.84 13.15
N THR A 104 23.04 -5.94 14.10
CA THR A 104 23.24 -6.18 15.55
C THR A 104 21.94 -6.44 16.30
N TRP A 105 20.77 -6.31 15.65
CA TRP A 105 19.48 -6.47 16.30
C TRP A 105 19.21 -7.95 16.55
N SER A 106 18.60 -8.32 17.68
CA SER A 106 18.08 -9.67 17.88
C SER A 106 16.87 -9.96 16.96
N ASP A 107 16.47 -11.22 16.87
CA ASP A 107 15.24 -11.58 16.15
C ASP A 107 14.02 -10.90 16.78
N GLU A 108 13.94 -10.88 18.11
CA GLU A 108 12.85 -10.27 18.87
C GLU A 108 12.80 -8.76 18.68
N GLU A 109 13.95 -8.11 18.65
CA GLU A 109 14.04 -6.67 18.39
C GLU A 109 13.58 -6.32 16.97
N PHE A 110 13.97 -7.12 15.97
CA PHE A 110 13.50 -6.94 14.60
C PHE A 110 12.00 -7.20 14.47
N VAL A 111 11.49 -8.26 15.11
CA VAL A 111 10.06 -8.56 15.17
C VAL A 111 9.28 -7.41 15.83
N ALA A 112 9.76 -6.87 16.95
CA ALA A 112 9.14 -5.73 17.62
C ALA A 112 9.15 -4.47 16.74
N ALA A 113 10.22 -4.21 16.00
CA ALA A 113 10.29 -3.07 15.10
C ALA A 113 9.28 -3.17 13.96
N VAL A 114 9.19 -4.33 13.32
CA VAL A 114 8.31 -4.56 12.17
C VAL A 114 6.85 -4.63 12.58
N LYS A 115 6.51 -5.37 13.64
CA LYS A 115 5.11 -5.62 14.03
C LYS A 115 4.53 -4.61 15.00
N GLN A 116 5.37 -3.99 15.83
CA GLN A 116 4.92 -3.10 16.91
C GLN A 116 5.38 -1.66 16.72
N GLY A 117 6.26 -1.41 15.74
CA GLY A 117 6.83 -0.09 15.52
C GLY A 117 7.74 0.34 16.68
N VAL A 118 8.48 -0.59 17.30
CA VAL A 118 9.42 -0.32 18.40
C VAL A 118 10.80 -0.85 18.03
N SER A 119 11.74 0.04 17.74
CA SER A 119 13.13 -0.34 17.46
C SER A 119 13.93 -0.55 18.76
N PRO A 120 15.16 -1.12 18.69
CA PRO A 120 16.06 -1.23 19.84
C PRO A 120 16.18 0.08 20.62
N GLY A 121 16.26 -0.04 21.95
CA GLY A 121 16.23 1.11 22.87
C GLY A 121 14.82 1.69 23.11
N GLY A 122 13.75 1.03 22.67
CA GLY A 122 12.37 1.42 22.96
C GLY A 122 11.86 2.61 22.13
N LYS A 123 12.54 2.94 21.03
CA LYS A 123 12.18 4.07 20.18
C LYS A 123 11.02 3.70 19.27
N HIS A 124 9.90 4.42 19.41
CA HIS A 124 8.77 4.26 18.51
C HIS A 124 9.09 4.72 17.08
N LEU A 125 8.64 3.95 16.09
CA LEU A 125 8.71 4.32 14.68
C LEU A 125 7.55 5.27 14.34
N TYR A 126 7.75 6.08 13.30
CA TYR A 126 6.62 6.81 12.70
C TYR A 126 5.83 5.86 11.80
N PRO A 127 4.51 6.01 11.70
CA PRO A 127 3.64 5.13 10.90
C PRO A 127 3.78 5.32 9.39
N ALA A 128 4.84 6.00 8.94
CA ALA A 128 5.34 5.88 7.56
C ALA A 128 5.87 4.47 7.29
N MET A 129 6.40 3.79 8.32
CA MET A 129 6.57 2.33 8.32
C MET A 129 5.21 1.71 8.66
N PRO A 130 4.62 0.85 7.81
CA PRO A 130 3.26 0.33 8.01
C PRO A 130 3.22 -0.82 9.02
N TYR A 131 3.81 -0.63 10.21
CA TYR A 131 3.80 -1.63 11.29
C TYR A 131 2.38 -2.04 11.76
N PRO A 132 1.32 -1.19 11.71
CA PRO A 132 -0.03 -1.67 12.00
C PRO A 132 -0.55 -2.69 10.98
N ALA A 133 -0.07 -2.64 9.73
CA ALA A 133 -0.37 -3.64 8.73
C ALA A 133 0.50 -4.89 8.93
N TYR A 134 1.80 -4.70 9.14
CA TYR A 134 2.74 -5.81 9.35
C TYR A 134 2.52 -6.59 10.63
N SER A 135 1.76 -6.06 11.61
CA SER A 135 1.39 -6.84 12.80
C SER A 135 0.59 -8.10 12.49
N ARG A 136 0.03 -8.20 11.27
CA ARG A 136 -0.66 -9.38 10.74
C ARG A 136 0.29 -10.50 10.28
N LEU A 137 1.57 -10.22 10.09
CA LEU A 137 2.58 -11.23 9.77
C LEU A 137 2.83 -12.11 11.01
N SER A 138 3.11 -13.39 10.81
CA SER A 138 3.57 -14.23 11.90
C SER A 138 4.97 -13.79 12.36
N ASP A 139 5.35 -14.12 13.60
CA ASP A 139 6.73 -13.83 14.03
C ASP A 139 7.75 -14.63 13.19
N GLN A 140 7.33 -15.78 12.66
CA GLN A 140 8.17 -16.59 11.77
C GLN A 140 8.38 -15.91 10.42
N ASP A 141 7.33 -15.32 9.82
CA ASP A 141 7.45 -14.55 8.58
C ASP A 141 8.50 -13.45 8.72
N VAL A 142 8.44 -12.71 9.83
CA VAL A 142 9.35 -11.58 10.08
C VAL A 142 10.78 -12.07 10.36
N ARG A 143 10.95 -13.21 11.02
CA ARG A 143 12.27 -13.86 11.18
C ARG A 143 12.83 -14.34 9.84
N ASP A 144 11.99 -14.90 8.97
CA ASP A 144 12.40 -15.33 7.63
C ASP A 144 12.83 -14.12 6.78
N ILE A 145 12.10 -13.00 6.82
CA ILE A 145 12.51 -11.72 6.21
C ILE A 145 13.91 -11.32 6.70
N ARG A 146 14.14 -11.33 8.02
CA ARG A 146 15.46 -11.01 8.59
C ARG A 146 16.55 -11.96 8.10
N ALA A 147 16.26 -13.26 8.02
CA ALA A 147 17.18 -14.27 7.51
C ALA A 147 17.59 -13.98 6.06
N TYR A 148 16.65 -13.57 5.20
CA TYR A 148 16.96 -13.14 3.83
C TYR A 148 17.80 -11.86 3.80
N LEU A 149 17.43 -10.81 4.55
CA LEU A 149 18.18 -9.56 4.61
C LEU A 149 19.63 -9.77 5.07
N ALA A 150 19.87 -10.75 5.94
CA ALA A 150 21.21 -11.13 6.40
C ALA A 150 22.12 -11.69 5.28
N THR A 151 21.54 -12.15 4.17
CA THR A 151 22.30 -12.67 3.01
C THR A 151 22.66 -11.58 1.99
N LEU A 152 22.06 -10.41 2.11
CA LEU A 152 22.22 -9.34 1.13
C LEU A 152 23.51 -8.54 1.36
N PRO A 153 24.04 -7.90 0.31
CA PRO A 153 25.16 -6.97 0.45
C PRO A 153 24.88 -5.88 1.49
N THR A 154 25.87 -5.60 2.34
CA THR A 154 25.74 -4.59 3.40
C THR A 154 26.07 -3.19 2.89
N SER A 155 25.43 -2.19 3.49
CA SER A 155 25.73 -0.78 3.23
C SER A 155 26.13 -0.07 4.51
N ALA A 156 27.29 0.60 4.52
CA ALA A 156 27.71 1.44 5.63
C ALA A 156 27.03 2.83 5.62
N SER A 157 26.07 3.07 4.72
CA SER A 157 25.37 4.35 4.64
C SER A 157 24.48 4.58 5.86
N ALA A 158 24.66 5.73 6.52
CA ALA A 158 23.75 6.23 7.53
C ALA A 158 22.54 6.89 6.85
N ALA A 159 21.33 6.47 7.21
CA ALA A 159 20.12 7.15 6.77
C ALA A 159 20.08 8.59 7.35
N PRO A 160 19.66 9.60 6.57
CA PRO A 160 19.49 10.95 7.08
C PRO A 160 18.50 11.02 8.25
N GLU A 161 18.71 11.98 9.16
CA GLU A 161 17.76 12.21 10.24
C GLU A 161 16.43 12.79 9.74
N ASN A 162 15.34 12.40 10.40
CA ASN A 162 14.00 12.92 10.11
C ASN A 162 13.93 14.43 10.38
N LYS A 163 13.38 15.17 9.41
CA LYS A 163 13.17 16.62 9.48
C LYS A 163 11.69 16.92 9.67
N LEU A 164 11.15 16.54 10.81
CA LEU A 164 9.75 16.80 11.16
C LEU A 164 9.61 18.12 11.92
N ARG A 165 8.53 18.84 11.63
CA ARG A 165 8.18 20.11 12.27
C ARG A 165 7.47 19.82 13.59
N PHE A 166 7.62 20.71 14.57
CA PHE A 166 6.79 20.68 15.77
C PHE A 166 5.30 20.77 15.39
N PRO A 167 4.39 19.98 16.03
CA PRO A 167 4.64 19.05 17.14
C PRO A 167 5.03 17.62 16.72
N PHE A 168 5.06 17.29 15.42
CA PHE A 168 5.32 15.95 14.89
C PHE A 168 6.72 15.40 15.19
N SER A 169 7.68 16.28 15.51
CA SER A 169 9.01 15.88 15.98
C SER A 169 9.03 15.24 17.37
N ILE A 170 7.98 15.43 18.19
CA ILE A 170 7.91 14.85 19.55
C ILE A 170 7.58 13.37 19.47
N ARG A 171 8.60 12.52 19.67
CA ARG A 171 8.46 11.08 19.45
C ARG A 171 7.46 10.39 20.39
N SER A 172 7.34 10.86 21.63
CA SER A 172 6.41 10.28 22.62
C SER A 172 4.94 10.40 22.20
N LEU A 173 4.59 11.30 21.27
CA LEU A 173 3.23 11.35 20.70
C LEU A 173 2.82 10.06 19.98
N MET A 174 3.78 9.25 19.54
CA MET A 174 3.49 7.95 18.91
C MET A 174 2.86 6.95 19.88
N ILE A 175 3.07 7.08 21.19
CA ILE A 175 2.38 6.27 22.20
C ILE A 175 0.87 6.49 22.10
N PHE A 176 0.45 7.76 22.07
CA PHE A 176 -0.97 8.13 21.94
C PHE A 176 -1.54 7.76 20.57
N TRP A 177 -0.74 7.94 19.51
CA TRP A 177 -1.15 7.53 18.17
C TRP A 177 -1.40 6.01 18.10
N ASN A 178 -0.54 5.20 18.73
CA ASN A 178 -0.67 3.75 18.80
C ASN A 178 -1.89 3.28 19.59
N ILE A 179 -2.31 4.02 20.63
CA ILE A 179 -3.55 3.70 21.36
C ILE A 179 -4.77 3.81 20.43
N VAL A 180 -4.75 4.72 19.47
CA VAL A 180 -5.90 4.99 18.58
C VAL A 180 -5.82 4.20 17.27
N ASN A 181 -4.63 4.07 16.68
CA ASN A 181 -4.42 3.56 15.32
C ASN A 181 -3.41 2.42 15.24
N GLY A 182 -2.86 1.99 16.38
CA GLY A 182 -1.79 1.00 16.44
C GLY A 182 -2.23 -0.40 16.00
N PRO A 183 -1.29 -1.36 16.03
CA PRO A 183 -1.52 -2.72 15.58
C PRO A 183 -2.62 -3.40 16.39
N ALA A 184 -3.46 -4.20 15.70
CA ALA A 184 -4.40 -5.08 16.37
C ALA A 184 -3.65 -6.21 17.09
N SER A 185 -4.14 -6.62 18.26
CA SER A 185 -3.51 -7.66 19.08
C SER A 185 -3.58 -9.07 18.46
N ALA A 186 -4.53 -9.30 17.56
CA ALA A 186 -4.67 -10.57 16.84
C ALA A 186 -5.31 -10.35 15.47
N TYR A 187 -4.94 -11.19 14.50
CA TYR A 187 -5.53 -11.23 13.17
C TYR A 187 -5.85 -12.67 12.76
N PRO A 188 -6.79 -13.34 13.44
CA PRO A 188 -7.14 -14.70 13.11
C PRO A 188 -7.84 -14.77 11.75
N ASP A 189 -7.74 -15.94 11.12
CA ASP A 189 -8.50 -16.25 9.91
C ASP A 189 -10.01 -16.20 10.18
N ASP A 190 -10.75 -15.71 9.19
CA ASP A 190 -12.21 -15.74 9.22
C ASP A 190 -12.66 -17.15 8.81
N THR A 191 -13.15 -17.92 9.79
CA THR A 191 -13.61 -19.31 9.58
C THR A 191 -14.84 -19.43 8.69
N THR A 192 -15.49 -18.30 8.35
CA THR A 192 -16.63 -18.27 7.41
C THR A 192 -16.19 -18.06 5.96
N LYS A 193 -14.88 -17.88 5.73
CA LYS A 193 -14.27 -17.62 4.42
C LYS A 193 -13.36 -18.78 4.01
N SER A 194 -13.08 -18.87 2.72
CA SER A 194 -12.14 -19.86 2.19
C SER A 194 -10.70 -19.50 2.56
N ASP A 195 -9.83 -20.51 2.55
CA ASP A 195 -8.39 -20.32 2.77
C ASP A 195 -7.79 -19.35 1.74
N GLN A 196 -8.24 -19.43 0.48
CA GLN A 196 -7.83 -18.49 -0.57
C GLN A 196 -8.22 -17.04 -0.23
N TRP A 197 -9.42 -16.83 0.34
CA TRP A 197 -9.85 -15.50 0.75
C TRP A 197 -9.01 -14.99 1.94
N ASN A 198 -8.74 -15.84 2.94
CA ASN A 198 -7.92 -15.48 4.10
C ASN A 198 -6.48 -15.17 3.68
N ARG A 199 -5.90 -15.96 2.76
CA ARG A 199 -4.59 -15.68 2.16
C ARG A 199 -4.57 -14.35 1.43
N GLY A 200 -5.60 -14.08 0.62
CA GLY A 200 -5.76 -12.81 -0.10
C GLY A 200 -5.86 -11.61 0.85
N ARG A 201 -6.63 -11.77 1.93
CA ARG A 201 -6.76 -10.78 2.97
C ARG A 201 -5.42 -10.49 3.64
N TRP A 202 -4.66 -11.54 3.99
CA TRP A 202 -3.35 -11.40 4.59
C TRP A 202 -2.34 -10.72 3.65
N LEU A 203 -2.37 -11.03 2.35
CA LEU A 203 -1.52 -10.38 1.34
C LEU A 203 -1.90 -8.90 1.13
N VAL A 204 -3.19 -8.58 1.07
CA VAL A 204 -3.66 -7.22 0.75
C VAL A 204 -3.60 -6.29 1.97
N GLU A 205 -3.99 -6.78 3.15
CA GLU A 205 -4.02 -5.96 4.37
C GLU A 205 -2.76 -6.09 5.22
N GLY A 206 -2.05 -7.22 5.15
CA GLY A 206 -0.84 -7.48 5.91
C GLY A 206 0.39 -7.12 5.09
N ALA A 207 0.95 -8.12 4.40
CA ALA A 207 2.23 -8.00 3.68
C ALA A 207 2.22 -6.81 2.70
N GLY A 208 1.31 -6.79 1.74
CA GLY A 208 1.24 -5.74 0.71
C GLY A 208 0.62 -4.42 1.17
N HIS A 209 0.12 -4.34 2.42
CA HIS A 209 -0.38 -3.11 3.07
C HIS A 209 -1.17 -2.15 2.14
N CYS A 210 -2.01 -2.68 1.25
CA CYS A 210 -2.56 -1.90 0.13
C CYS A 210 -3.42 -0.73 0.63
N ALA A 211 -4.06 -0.90 1.79
CA ALA A 211 -4.85 0.13 2.44
C ALA A 211 -4.04 1.39 2.77
N ASP A 212 -2.72 1.29 2.97
CA ASP A 212 -1.87 2.44 3.31
C ASP A 212 -1.76 3.48 2.21
N CYS A 213 -1.84 3.05 0.95
CA CYS A 213 -1.91 3.97 -0.18
C CYS A 213 -3.36 4.20 -0.63
N HIS A 214 -4.17 3.14 -0.65
CA HIS A 214 -5.49 3.15 -1.26
C HIS A 214 -6.64 3.52 -0.31
N SER A 215 -6.38 3.96 0.92
CA SER A 215 -7.43 4.46 1.81
C SER A 215 -7.14 5.89 2.25
N PRO A 216 -8.17 6.73 2.44
CA PRO A 216 -7.98 8.06 2.99
C PRO A 216 -7.56 7.98 4.45
N ARG A 217 -6.84 9.01 4.92
CA ARG A 217 -6.43 9.14 6.32
C ARG A 217 -7.49 9.85 7.15
N THR A 218 -7.61 9.51 8.43
CA THR A 218 -8.48 10.17 9.41
C THR A 218 -7.81 11.44 9.97
N LEU A 219 -8.48 12.16 10.87
CA LEU A 219 -7.91 13.33 11.56
C LEU A 219 -6.65 13.00 12.39
N THR A 220 -6.53 11.76 12.87
CA THR A 220 -5.32 11.28 13.58
C THR A 220 -4.22 10.83 12.63
N PHE A 221 -4.39 11.02 11.31
CA PHE A 221 -3.55 10.46 10.25
C PHE A 221 -3.51 8.91 10.22
N GLY A 222 -4.42 8.24 10.93
CA GLY A 222 -4.64 6.79 10.81
C GLY A 222 -5.44 6.43 9.56
N LEU A 223 -5.62 5.13 9.29
CA LEU A 223 -6.42 4.66 8.16
C LEU A 223 -7.92 4.78 8.42
N SER A 224 -8.66 5.27 7.42
CA SER A 224 -10.13 5.29 7.47
C SER A 224 -10.69 3.90 7.14
N THR A 225 -11.18 3.19 8.15
CA THR A 225 -11.84 1.88 7.97
C THR A 225 -13.17 2.00 7.24
N SER A 226 -13.91 3.10 7.42
CA SER A 226 -15.21 3.33 6.78
C SER A 226 -15.11 3.62 5.27
N LYS A 227 -13.95 4.09 4.81
CA LYS A 227 -13.61 4.36 3.40
C LYS A 227 -12.41 3.54 2.93
N ALA A 228 -12.18 2.36 3.53
CA ALA A 228 -11.08 1.49 3.17
C ALA A 228 -11.08 1.23 1.65
N PHE A 229 -9.90 1.28 1.04
CA PHE A 229 -9.69 1.09 -0.40
C PHE A 229 -10.35 2.14 -1.32
N GLY A 230 -10.93 3.22 -0.78
CA GLY A 230 -11.61 4.28 -1.56
C GLY A 230 -10.69 5.24 -2.33
N GLY A 231 -9.38 5.02 -2.32
CA GLY A 231 -8.36 5.89 -2.89
C GLY A 231 -7.94 7.03 -1.96
N ASN A 232 -6.89 7.74 -2.34
CA ASN A 232 -6.33 8.86 -1.57
C ASN A 232 -5.52 9.80 -2.48
N MET A 233 -4.93 10.84 -1.89
CA MET A 233 -3.88 11.66 -2.49
C MET A 233 -2.57 11.41 -1.76
N LEU A 234 -1.51 11.08 -2.49
CA LEU A 234 -0.18 10.83 -1.94
C LEU A 234 0.88 11.41 -2.88
N ASN A 235 1.83 12.19 -2.36
CA ASN A 235 2.91 12.80 -3.15
C ASN A 235 2.43 13.53 -4.43
N GLY A 236 1.27 14.18 -4.36
CA GLY A 236 0.65 14.85 -5.50
C GLY A 236 0.04 13.91 -6.55
N TRP A 237 0.15 12.59 -6.39
CA TRP A 237 -0.53 11.58 -7.21
C TRP A 237 -1.92 11.28 -6.66
N ARG A 238 -2.84 11.01 -7.58
CA ARG A 238 -4.14 10.44 -7.26
C ARG A 238 -3.98 8.93 -7.12
N ILE A 239 -4.10 8.42 -5.91
CA ILE A 239 -4.15 6.97 -5.66
C ILE A 239 -5.58 6.51 -5.85
N TYR A 240 -5.78 5.61 -6.81
CA TYR A 240 -7.13 5.21 -7.22
C TYR A 240 -7.84 4.35 -6.19
N ASN A 241 -9.17 4.41 -6.22
CA ASN A 241 -10.03 3.48 -5.52
C ASN A 241 -9.85 2.04 -6.05
N ILE A 242 -9.59 1.10 -5.14
CA ILE A 242 -9.47 -0.34 -5.43
C ILE A 242 -10.53 -1.17 -4.68
N SER A 243 -11.58 -0.53 -4.17
CA SER A 243 -12.74 -1.25 -3.65
C SER A 243 -13.52 -1.93 -4.77
N SER A 244 -14.45 -2.81 -4.40
CA SER A 244 -15.36 -3.50 -5.33
C SER A 244 -16.40 -2.59 -6.03
N ASP A 245 -16.33 -1.27 -5.86
CA ASP A 245 -17.21 -0.35 -6.58
C ASP A 245 -17.03 -0.47 -8.09
N ARG A 246 -18.15 -0.60 -8.83
CA ARG A 246 -18.11 -0.91 -10.27
C ARG A 246 -17.73 0.28 -11.17
N LYS A 247 -17.92 1.51 -10.70
CA LYS A 247 -17.74 2.72 -11.51
C LYS A 247 -16.38 3.38 -11.26
N THR A 248 -16.02 3.48 -9.99
CA THR A 248 -14.86 4.24 -9.51
C THR A 248 -13.78 3.32 -8.94
N GLY A 249 -14.14 2.11 -8.50
CA GLY A 249 -13.22 1.07 -8.07
C GLY A 249 -12.90 0.04 -9.16
N ILE A 250 -12.53 -1.16 -8.74
CA ILE A 250 -12.15 -2.30 -9.61
C ILE A 250 -13.32 -3.26 -9.89
N GLY A 251 -14.52 -2.98 -9.39
CA GLY A 251 -15.69 -3.86 -9.54
C GLY A 251 -16.16 -4.05 -11.00
N GLY A 252 -15.70 -3.21 -11.93
CA GLY A 252 -15.97 -3.33 -13.36
C GLY A 252 -14.95 -4.19 -14.14
N TRP A 253 -13.79 -4.48 -13.55
CA TRP A 253 -12.72 -5.25 -14.17
C TRP A 253 -13.06 -6.74 -14.15
N THR A 254 -12.53 -7.54 -15.08
CA THR A 254 -12.55 -9.01 -14.96
C THR A 254 -11.47 -9.52 -14.01
N ASP A 255 -11.62 -10.73 -13.49
CA ASP A 255 -10.60 -11.33 -12.60
C ASP A 255 -9.26 -11.54 -13.32
N ALA A 256 -9.32 -11.88 -14.61
CA ALA A 256 -8.14 -12.02 -15.45
C ALA A 256 -7.41 -10.68 -15.64
N GLU A 257 -8.13 -9.59 -15.91
CA GLU A 257 -7.56 -8.24 -16.04
C GLU A 257 -6.90 -7.80 -14.73
N LEU A 258 -7.56 -8.00 -13.59
CA LEU A 258 -7.00 -7.60 -12.30
C LEU A 258 -5.76 -8.43 -11.96
N ALA A 259 -5.79 -9.75 -12.18
CA ALA A 259 -4.64 -10.62 -11.98
C ALA A 259 -3.46 -10.23 -12.90
N GLN A 260 -3.74 -9.92 -14.17
CA GLN A 260 -2.73 -9.47 -15.12
C GLN A 260 -2.10 -8.14 -14.69
N TYR A 261 -2.92 -7.18 -14.25
CA TYR A 261 -2.43 -5.88 -13.77
C TYR A 261 -1.57 -6.03 -12.52
N LEU A 262 -2.00 -6.83 -11.54
CA LEU A 262 -1.21 -7.05 -10.31
C LEU A 262 0.12 -7.78 -10.59
N SER A 263 0.15 -8.68 -11.58
CA SER A 263 1.36 -9.46 -11.91
C SER A 263 2.33 -8.76 -12.87
N THR A 264 1.83 -7.88 -13.73
CA THR A 264 2.64 -7.28 -14.81
C THR A 264 2.67 -5.75 -14.80
N GLY A 265 1.75 -5.11 -14.08
CA GLY A 265 1.54 -3.66 -14.10
C GLY A 265 0.77 -3.17 -15.31
N HIS A 266 0.16 -4.06 -16.10
CA HIS A 266 -0.64 -3.69 -17.25
C HIS A 266 -1.86 -4.61 -17.41
N ALA A 267 -2.98 -4.05 -17.85
CA ALA A 267 -4.11 -4.81 -18.36
C ALA A 267 -4.74 -4.06 -19.54
N ASP A 268 -5.08 -4.80 -20.59
CA ASP A 268 -5.67 -4.22 -21.80
C ASP A 268 -6.96 -3.48 -21.46
N GLY A 269 -7.09 -2.24 -21.95
CA GLY A 269 -8.24 -1.39 -21.66
C GLY A 269 -8.23 -0.74 -20.27
N HIS A 270 -7.17 -0.90 -19.47
CA HIS A 270 -7.03 -0.27 -18.15
C HIS A 270 -5.72 0.53 -17.98
N GLY A 271 -4.82 0.42 -18.96
CA GLY A 271 -3.55 1.13 -19.00
C GLY A 271 -2.44 0.47 -18.17
N THR A 272 -1.34 1.20 -18.03
CA THR A 272 -0.10 0.75 -17.37
C THR A 272 0.10 1.47 -16.03
N ALA A 273 0.63 0.75 -15.04
CA ALA A 273 1.05 1.29 -13.76
C ALA A 273 2.10 2.40 -13.94
N SER A 274 2.00 3.44 -13.12
CA SER A 274 2.92 4.58 -13.12
C SER A 274 3.16 5.10 -11.71
N GLY A 275 4.21 5.89 -11.54
CA GLY A 275 4.61 6.42 -10.24
C GLY A 275 4.87 5.31 -9.22
N ASP A 276 4.48 5.52 -7.96
CA ASP A 276 4.71 4.57 -6.87
C ASP A 276 4.10 3.18 -7.15
N MET A 277 3.00 3.09 -7.91
CA MET A 277 2.42 1.78 -8.28
C MET A 277 3.32 1.00 -9.25
N ALA A 278 4.07 1.68 -10.12
CA ALA A 278 5.03 1.01 -10.99
C ALA A 278 6.21 0.43 -10.20
N ASP A 279 6.65 1.13 -9.14
CA ASP A 279 7.65 0.63 -8.20
C ASP A 279 7.13 -0.62 -7.46
N VAL A 280 5.90 -0.57 -6.94
CA VAL A 280 5.24 -1.72 -6.28
C VAL A 280 5.16 -2.93 -7.22
N ILE A 281 4.78 -2.74 -8.48
CA ILE A 281 4.80 -3.86 -9.43
C ILE A 281 6.23 -4.33 -9.67
N GLY A 282 7.16 -3.42 -9.94
CA GLY A 282 8.52 -3.73 -10.36
C GLY A 282 9.38 -4.44 -9.32
N HIS A 283 9.17 -4.13 -8.04
CA HIS A 283 9.96 -4.64 -6.93
C HIS A 283 9.20 -5.62 -6.02
N SER A 284 7.86 -5.69 -6.12
CA SER A 284 7.02 -6.56 -5.29
C SER A 284 6.13 -7.50 -6.11
N LEU A 285 4.95 -7.05 -6.54
CA LEU A 285 3.83 -7.94 -6.88
C LEU A 285 4.12 -8.91 -8.02
N ARG A 286 4.95 -8.51 -8.98
CA ARG A 286 5.34 -9.35 -10.12
C ARG A 286 6.11 -10.63 -9.76
N TYR A 287 6.61 -10.72 -8.53
CA TYR A 287 7.31 -11.90 -8.01
C TYR A 287 6.40 -12.85 -7.23
N LEU A 288 5.15 -12.45 -6.98
CA LEU A 288 4.19 -13.30 -6.30
C LEU A 288 3.77 -14.47 -7.18
N THR A 289 3.41 -15.57 -6.54
CA THR A 289 2.89 -16.74 -7.25
C THR A 289 1.53 -16.41 -7.88
N PRO A 290 1.16 -17.05 -9.00
CA PRO A 290 -0.17 -16.89 -9.56
C PRO A 290 -1.29 -17.19 -8.56
N ALA A 291 -1.10 -18.17 -7.67
CA ALA A 291 -2.06 -18.51 -6.63
C ALA A 291 -2.28 -17.35 -5.64
N ASP A 292 -1.21 -16.69 -5.20
CA ASP A 292 -1.30 -15.53 -4.32
C ASP A 292 -1.91 -14.31 -5.01
N ILE A 293 -1.60 -14.07 -6.29
CA ILE A 293 -2.28 -13.03 -7.07
C ILE A 293 -3.79 -13.29 -7.15
N GLN A 294 -4.20 -14.54 -7.40
CA GLN A 294 -5.62 -14.90 -7.42
C GLN A 294 -6.27 -14.80 -6.03
N ALA A 295 -5.53 -15.08 -4.96
CA ALA A 295 -5.99 -14.85 -3.60
C ALA A 295 -6.25 -13.36 -3.35
N MET A 296 -5.33 -12.48 -3.76
CA MET A 296 -5.51 -11.02 -3.67
C MET A 296 -6.75 -10.55 -4.45
N VAL A 297 -6.95 -11.04 -5.68
CA VAL A 297 -8.16 -10.78 -6.48
C VAL A 297 -9.42 -11.21 -5.72
N THR A 298 -9.43 -12.44 -5.21
CA THR A 298 -10.55 -13.00 -4.42
C THR A 298 -10.91 -12.11 -3.23
N TYR A 299 -9.91 -11.61 -2.51
CA TYR A 299 -10.15 -10.70 -1.38
C TYR A 299 -10.66 -9.33 -1.83
N LEU A 300 -10.00 -8.70 -2.81
CA LEU A 300 -10.37 -7.38 -3.30
C LEU A 300 -11.80 -7.32 -3.83
N ARG A 301 -12.28 -8.40 -4.47
CA ARG A 301 -13.68 -8.56 -4.90
C ARG A 301 -14.70 -8.49 -3.77
N SER A 302 -14.32 -8.92 -2.59
CA SER A 302 -15.19 -8.96 -1.42
C SER A 302 -15.22 -7.65 -0.62
N THR A 303 -14.35 -6.69 -0.95
CA THR A 303 -14.25 -5.43 -0.22
C THR A 303 -15.56 -4.65 -0.31
N LYS A 304 -15.85 -3.82 0.70
CA LYS A 304 -17.03 -2.95 0.66
C LYS A 304 -16.86 -1.92 -0.45
N PRO A 305 -17.85 -1.73 -1.35
CA PRO A 305 -17.74 -0.71 -2.39
C PRO A 305 -17.74 0.69 -1.78
N VAL A 306 -16.79 1.50 -2.19
CA VAL A 306 -16.69 2.93 -1.86
C VAL A 306 -16.82 3.71 -3.16
N SER A 307 -17.72 4.69 -3.21
CA SER A 307 -17.84 5.54 -4.41
C SER A 307 -16.90 6.73 -4.29
N THR A 308 -16.06 6.91 -5.31
CA THR A 308 -15.11 8.03 -5.38
C THR A 308 -15.23 8.76 -6.72
N PRO A 309 -16.14 9.76 -6.84
CA PRO A 309 -16.48 10.39 -8.11
C PRO A 309 -15.30 10.96 -8.90
N GLN A 310 -14.24 11.40 -8.21
CA GLN A 310 -13.02 11.91 -8.83
C GLN A 310 -12.30 10.86 -9.67
N ASP A 311 -12.48 9.57 -9.39
CA ASP A 311 -11.88 8.47 -10.14
C ASP A 311 -12.75 8.03 -11.34
N ALA A 312 -13.95 8.58 -11.50
CA ALA A 312 -14.84 8.21 -12.61
C ALA A 312 -14.31 8.75 -13.94
N VAL A 313 -14.16 7.87 -14.93
CA VAL A 313 -13.79 8.23 -16.30
C VAL A 313 -14.78 7.58 -17.26
N THR A 314 -15.22 8.34 -18.26
CA THR A 314 -16.04 7.82 -19.35
C THR A 314 -15.21 7.86 -20.62
N PHE A 315 -14.84 6.68 -21.10
CA PHE A 315 -14.00 6.51 -22.28
C PHE A 315 -14.78 6.71 -23.57
N ARG A 316 -14.10 7.25 -24.58
CA ARG A 316 -14.55 7.25 -25.96
C ARG A 316 -13.99 6.02 -26.67
N ASN A 317 -14.77 5.49 -27.61
CA ASN A 317 -14.25 4.49 -28.54
C ASN A 317 -13.49 5.24 -29.65
N VAL A 318 -12.17 5.09 -29.67
CA VAL A 318 -11.33 5.51 -30.80
C VAL A 318 -11.09 4.26 -31.64
N ALA A 319 -11.49 4.29 -32.90
CA ALA A 319 -11.40 3.13 -33.77
C ALA A 319 -9.95 2.65 -33.91
N SER A 320 -9.70 1.38 -33.58
CA SER A 320 -8.37 0.79 -33.70
C SER A 320 -7.86 0.85 -35.13
N GLY A 321 -6.59 1.24 -35.30
CA GLY A 321 -5.99 1.42 -36.61
C GLY A 321 -6.36 2.73 -37.32
N ASP A 322 -7.13 3.62 -36.69
CA ASP A 322 -7.28 4.99 -37.19
C ASP A 322 -5.93 5.71 -37.06
N ALA A 323 -5.28 5.94 -38.21
CA ALA A 323 -4.00 6.64 -38.26
C ALA A 323 -4.16 8.18 -38.19
N SER A 324 -5.40 8.69 -38.19
CA SER A 324 -5.68 10.11 -38.29
C SER A 324 -5.82 10.76 -36.91
N LEU A 325 -4.91 11.71 -36.61
CA LEU A 325 -5.06 12.62 -35.49
C LEU A 325 -5.75 13.90 -35.98
N PRO A 326 -6.79 14.39 -35.29
CA PRO A 326 -7.43 15.64 -35.67
C PRO A 326 -6.43 16.80 -35.50
N GLN A 327 -5.93 17.38 -36.58
CA GLN A 327 -4.92 18.47 -36.53
C GLN A 327 -5.52 19.85 -36.16
N ASN A 328 -6.72 19.85 -35.59
CA ASN A 328 -7.54 21.04 -35.33
C ASN A 328 -7.13 21.81 -34.07
N SER A 329 -6.26 21.25 -33.22
CA SER A 329 -5.80 21.88 -31.98
C SER A 329 -4.27 21.87 -31.86
N ARG A 330 -3.73 22.78 -31.04
CA ARG A 330 -2.30 22.78 -30.70
C ARG A 330 -1.92 21.48 -29.98
N GLY A 331 -2.73 21.02 -29.03
CA GLY A 331 -2.51 19.77 -28.30
C GLY A 331 -2.41 18.54 -29.21
N ALA A 332 -3.26 18.44 -30.23
CA ALA A 332 -3.20 17.34 -31.18
C ALA A 332 -1.93 17.33 -32.04
N ARG A 333 -1.47 18.51 -32.48
CA ARG A 333 -0.19 18.65 -33.21
C ARG A 333 1.00 18.27 -32.34
N LEU A 334 0.98 18.71 -31.07
CA LEU A 334 2.01 18.35 -30.10
C LEU A 334 2.02 16.84 -29.84
N TYR A 335 0.86 16.23 -29.59
CA TYR A 335 0.74 14.78 -29.41
C TYR A 335 1.22 14.01 -30.64
N ALA A 336 0.86 14.46 -31.85
CA ALA A 336 1.33 13.86 -33.10
C ALA A 336 2.87 13.85 -33.19
N SER A 337 3.50 14.95 -32.78
CA SER A 337 4.96 15.10 -32.85
C SER A 337 5.72 14.36 -31.75
N ALA A 338 5.19 14.33 -30.52
CA ALA A 338 5.94 13.91 -29.33
C ALA A 338 5.47 12.56 -28.76
N CYS A 339 4.25 12.13 -29.05
CA CYS A 339 3.60 11.02 -28.33
C CYS A 339 3.18 9.88 -29.26
N ALA A 340 2.64 10.20 -30.44
CA ALA A 340 2.04 9.22 -31.36
C ALA A 340 3.03 8.18 -31.90
N GLY A 341 4.33 8.48 -31.89
CA GLY A 341 5.38 7.51 -32.24
C GLY A 341 5.38 6.27 -31.36
N CYS A 342 5.05 6.42 -30.07
CA CYS A 342 4.98 5.32 -29.10
C CYS A 342 3.54 4.93 -28.77
N HIS A 343 2.64 5.89 -28.58
CA HIS A 343 1.28 5.63 -28.11
C HIS A 343 0.27 5.34 -29.22
N LEU A 344 0.63 5.63 -30.47
CA LEU A 344 -0.28 5.63 -31.64
C LEU A 344 -1.44 6.65 -31.52
N PRO A 345 -2.07 7.02 -32.65
CA PRO A 345 -3.25 7.89 -32.63
C PRO A 345 -4.46 7.32 -31.88
N ASP A 346 -4.63 6.00 -31.91
CA ASP A 346 -5.71 5.27 -31.25
C ASP A 346 -5.39 4.88 -29.79
N GLY A 347 -4.18 5.20 -29.30
CA GLY A 347 -3.77 4.96 -27.93
C GLY A 347 -3.47 3.49 -27.61
N THR A 348 -3.44 2.60 -28.60
CA THR A 348 -3.20 1.16 -28.40
C THR A 348 -1.74 0.81 -28.12
N GLY A 349 -0.83 1.76 -28.34
CA GLY A 349 0.60 1.56 -28.13
C GLY A 349 1.29 0.85 -29.30
N ARG A 350 2.49 1.29 -29.63
CA ARG A 350 3.34 0.71 -30.67
C ARG A 350 4.25 -0.34 -30.06
N GLN A 351 4.28 -1.53 -30.66
CA GLN A 351 5.19 -2.66 -30.35
C GLN A 351 5.11 -3.26 -28.94
N SER A 352 4.50 -2.58 -27.97
CA SER A 352 4.39 -3.02 -26.57
C SER A 352 3.04 -2.58 -26.00
N SER A 353 2.32 -3.49 -25.33
CA SER A 353 1.09 -3.17 -24.63
C SER A 353 1.30 -2.16 -23.50
N PHE A 354 2.51 -2.08 -22.94
CA PHE A 354 2.86 -1.09 -21.92
C PHE A 354 2.81 0.36 -22.44
N ALA A 355 2.91 0.57 -23.75
CA ALA A 355 2.72 1.87 -24.39
C ALA A 355 1.25 2.21 -24.64
N SER A 356 0.32 1.30 -24.37
CA SER A 356 -1.11 1.58 -24.45
C SER A 356 -1.53 2.56 -23.37
N ILE A 357 -2.26 3.59 -23.78
CA ILE A 357 -2.90 4.56 -22.89
C ILE A 357 -4.42 4.46 -22.93
N ALA A 358 -4.98 3.80 -23.96
CA ALA A 358 -6.40 3.61 -24.12
C ALA A 358 -7.01 2.89 -22.92
N GLY A 359 -8.13 3.41 -22.41
CA GLY A 359 -8.80 2.87 -21.23
C GLY A 359 -8.10 3.16 -19.88
N GLY A 360 -6.94 3.83 -19.90
CA GLY A 360 -6.23 4.24 -18.70
C GLY A 360 -7.03 5.24 -17.87
N ARG A 361 -7.24 4.94 -16.58
CA ARG A 361 -7.93 5.87 -15.65
C ARG A 361 -7.19 7.22 -15.51
N SER A 362 -5.88 7.25 -15.76
CA SER A 362 -5.05 8.46 -15.80
C SER A 362 -5.54 9.50 -16.82
N LEU A 363 -6.27 9.08 -17.85
CA LEU A 363 -6.75 9.96 -18.92
C LEU A 363 -7.91 10.88 -18.52
N GLY A 364 -8.42 10.78 -17.30
CA GLY A 364 -9.52 11.66 -16.86
C GLY A 364 -9.72 11.77 -15.36
N ALA A 365 -9.29 10.78 -14.57
CA ALA A 365 -9.48 10.82 -13.13
C ALA A 365 -8.73 11.99 -12.51
N ASP A 366 -9.40 12.64 -11.55
CA ASP A 366 -8.96 13.85 -10.86
C ASP A 366 -8.43 14.92 -11.83
N ASN A 367 -9.22 15.22 -12.86
CA ASN A 367 -8.88 16.19 -13.91
C ASN A 367 -7.56 15.86 -14.63
N GLY A 368 -7.27 14.58 -14.85
CA GLY A 368 -6.04 14.14 -15.54
C GLY A 368 -4.77 14.34 -14.71
N ARG A 369 -4.87 14.43 -13.38
CA ARG A 369 -3.72 14.66 -12.49
C ARG A 369 -2.58 13.69 -12.73
N ASN A 370 -2.87 12.38 -12.79
CA ASN A 370 -1.83 11.37 -12.98
C ASN A 370 -1.25 11.40 -14.40
N LEU A 371 -2.04 11.77 -15.41
CA LEU A 371 -1.51 12.03 -16.75
C LEU A 371 -0.48 13.17 -16.71
N ILE A 372 -0.79 14.27 -16.03
CA ILE A 372 0.16 15.37 -15.88
C ILE A 372 1.39 14.94 -15.07
N GLN A 373 1.23 14.18 -13.98
CA GLN A 373 2.36 13.63 -13.23
C GLN A 373 3.31 12.83 -14.12
N VAL A 374 2.77 11.97 -14.99
CA VAL A 374 3.55 11.19 -15.95
C VAL A 374 4.22 12.09 -16.99
N LEU A 375 3.54 13.11 -17.52
CA LEU A 375 4.15 14.08 -18.45
C LEU A 375 5.30 14.88 -17.80
N VAL A 376 5.18 15.22 -16.52
CA VAL A 376 6.15 16.05 -15.79
C VAL A 376 7.34 15.24 -15.28
N ASN A 377 7.09 14.01 -14.81
CA ASN A 377 8.08 13.21 -14.06
C ASN A 377 8.57 11.98 -14.84
N GLY A 378 7.87 11.62 -15.91
CA GLY A 378 8.06 10.34 -16.57
C GLY A 378 7.50 9.20 -15.73
N SER A 379 7.73 7.98 -16.20
CA SER A 379 7.43 6.75 -15.46
C SER A 379 8.36 5.63 -15.91
N GLY A 380 8.70 4.73 -15.00
CA GLY A 380 9.47 3.53 -15.29
C GLY A 380 8.80 2.31 -14.67
N LEU A 381 8.60 1.25 -15.46
CA LEU A 381 8.05 -0.01 -14.98
C LEU A 381 9.05 -1.14 -15.28
N GLN A 382 9.57 -1.76 -14.22
CA GLN A 382 10.44 -2.93 -14.33
C GLN A 382 9.58 -4.16 -14.66
N THR A 383 9.77 -4.76 -15.84
CA THR A 383 9.06 -5.97 -16.31
C THR A 383 10.02 -7.16 -16.44
N ALA A 384 9.50 -8.33 -16.84
CA ALA A 384 10.28 -9.55 -17.05
C ALA A 384 11.27 -9.43 -18.20
N THR A 385 11.01 -8.54 -19.15
CA THR A 385 11.80 -8.38 -20.38
C THR A 385 12.63 -7.11 -20.40
N GLY A 386 12.58 -6.29 -19.34
CA GLY A 386 13.35 -5.05 -19.21
C GLY A 386 12.55 -3.94 -18.55
N VAL A 387 13.09 -2.73 -18.57
CA VAL A 387 12.39 -1.55 -18.06
C VAL A 387 11.62 -0.89 -19.19
N GLN A 388 10.31 -0.67 -18.98
CA GLN A 388 9.48 0.14 -19.87
C GLN A 388 9.52 1.59 -19.37
N ILE A 389 10.00 2.51 -20.21
CA ILE A 389 10.19 3.91 -19.84
C ILE A 389 9.23 4.80 -20.62
N MET A 390 8.52 5.65 -19.89
CA MET A 390 7.84 6.84 -20.40
C MET A 390 8.70 8.05 -20.01
N PRO A 391 9.21 8.83 -20.99
CA PRO A 391 10.11 9.95 -20.70
C PRO A 391 9.36 11.14 -20.08
N HIS A 392 10.04 11.86 -19.19
CA HIS A 392 9.55 13.16 -18.72
C HIS A 392 9.79 14.24 -19.78
N PHE A 393 8.93 15.27 -19.81
CA PHE A 393 9.02 16.35 -20.79
C PHE A 393 9.42 17.70 -20.18
N THR A 394 9.82 17.67 -18.91
CA THR A 394 10.42 18.82 -18.21
C THR A 394 11.88 18.99 -18.61
N GLY A 395 12.25 20.20 -19.07
CA GLY A 395 13.62 20.51 -19.50
C GLY A 395 13.97 20.18 -20.96
N GLY A 396 13.08 19.47 -21.68
CA GLY A 396 13.30 19.03 -23.07
C GLY A 396 12.66 19.89 -24.17
N GLY A 397 12.18 21.09 -23.85
CA GLY A 397 11.63 22.05 -24.83
C GLY A 397 10.11 22.23 -24.85
N LEU A 398 9.35 21.46 -24.06
CA LEU A 398 7.91 21.68 -23.88
C LEU A 398 7.63 22.61 -22.67
N SER A 399 6.88 23.68 -22.90
CA SER A 399 6.43 24.61 -21.86
C SER A 399 5.30 24.02 -21.00
N ASN A 400 4.97 24.64 -19.88
CA ASN A 400 3.80 24.24 -19.07
C ASN A 400 2.52 24.22 -19.90
N ARG A 401 2.36 25.23 -20.76
CA ARG A 401 1.26 25.31 -21.71
C ARG A 401 1.27 24.21 -22.76
N ASP A 402 2.42 23.76 -23.23
CA ASP A 402 2.51 22.61 -24.16
C ASP A 402 2.02 21.33 -23.48
N LEU A 403 2.48 21.07 -22.25
CA LEU A 403 2.05 19.91 -21.47
C LEU A 403 0.55 19.96 -21.17
N ALA A 404 0.03 21.13 -20.82
CA ALA A 404 -1.40 21.36 -20.63
C ALA A 404 -2.21 21.10 -21.90
N ASP A 405 -1.77 21.60 -23.05
CA ASP A 405 -2.46 21.38 -24.33
C ASP A 405 -2.43 19.89 -24.74
N ILE A 406 -1.31 19.20 -24.53
CA ILE A 406 -1.20 17.74 -24.75
C ILE A 406 -2.18 17.00 -23.84
N ALA A 407 -2.18 17.31 -22.54
CA ALA A 407 -3.08 16.67 -21.58
C ALA A 407 -4.55 16.92 -21.98
N ALA A 408 -4.93 18.16 -22.30
CA ALA A 408 -6.27 18.51 -22.72
C ALA A 408 -6.70 17.72 -23.97
N PHE A 409 -5.81 17.60 -24.96
CA PHE A 409 -6.07 16.81 -26.16
C PHE A 409 -6.27 15.33 -25.82
N VAL A 410 -5.33 14.71 -25.11
CA VAL A 410 -5.40 13.29 -24.74
C VAL A 410 -6.69 13.00 -23.96
N MET A 411 -7.01 13.84 -22.97
CA MET A 411 -8.23 13.70 -22.17
C MET A 411 -9.49 13.78 -23.04
N THR A 412 -9.59 14.75 -23.95
CA THR A 412 -10.80 14.97 -24.76
C THR A 412 -10.92 14.00 -25.95
N HIS A 413 -9.80 13.49 -26.46
CA HIS A 413 -9.73 12.53 -27.55
C HIS A 413 -10.13 11.12 -27.09
N PHE A 414 -9.61 10.68 -25.94
CA PHE A 414 -9.85 9.32 -25.42
C PHE A 414 -10.99 9.23 -24.40
N THR A 415 -11.49 10.36 -23.88
CA THR A 415 -12.54 10.39 -22.85
C THR A 415 -13.54 11.53 -23.09
N THR A 416 -14.61 11.57 -22.30
CA THR A 416 -15.56 12.70 -22.27
C THR A 416 -15.22 13.76 -21.23
N ALA A 417 -14.01 13.73 -20.67
CA ALA A 417 -13.57 14.69 -19.66
C ALA A 417 -13.67 16.14 -20.18
N GLN A 418 -13.85 17.07 -19.25
CA GLN A 418 -13.83 18.52 -19.48
C GLN A 418 -12.63 19.11 -18.73
N PRO A 419 -11.44 19.13 -19.35
CA PRO A 419 -10.24 19.58 -18.68
C PRO A 419 -10.32 21.06 -18.33
N HIS A 420 -9.80 21.43 -17.16
CA HIS A 420 -9.75 22.81 -16.69
C HIS A 420 -8.44 23.06 -15.93
N ASP A 421 -7.96 24.31 -15.92
CA ASP A 421 -6.79 24.74 -15.14
C ASP A 421 -5.50 23.89 -15.29
N LEU A 422 -5.33 23.19 -16.41
CA LEU A 422 -4.26 22.21 -16.57
C LEU A 422 -2.85 22.84 -16.51
N GLU A 423 -2.67 24.05 -17.05
CA GLU A 423 -1.38 24.75 -16.99
C GLU A 423 -0.99 25.07 -15.54
N LYS A 424 -1.96 25.52 -14.73
CA LYS A 424 -1.77 25.75 -13.30
C LYS A 424 -1.50 24.44 -12.56
N GLN A 425 -2.12 23.34 -12.97
CA GLN A 425 -1.87 22.02 -12.41
C GLN A 425 -0.44 21.52 -12.73
N VAL A 426 0.05 21.75 -13.95
CA VAL A 426 1.44 21.48 -14.34
C VAL A 426 2.41 22.29 -13.48
N GLU A 427 2.14 23.59 -13.29
CA GLU A 427 2.96 24.45 -12.42
C GLU A 427 2.98 23.96 -10.98
N GLN A 428 1.83 23.57 -10.44
CA GLN A 428 1.75 23.07 -9.06
C GLN A 428 2.54 21.78 -8.89
N ILE A 429 2.38 20.82 -9.81
CA ILE A 429 3.08 19.55 -9.75
C ILE A 429 4.60 19.77 -9.80
N LYS A 430 5.09 20.66 -10.66
CA LYS A 430 6.53 21.02 -10.71
C LYS A 430 7.01 21.61 -9.39
N LYS A 431 6.24 22.54 -8.79
CA LYS A 431 6.58 23.15 -7.50
C LYS A 431 6.61 22.14 -6.35
N ASP A 432 5.78 21.10 -6.41
CA ASP A 432 5.73 20.06 -5.38
C ASP A 432 6.97 19.12 -5.43
N GLN A 433 7.75 19.15 -6.52
CA GLN A 433 8.98 18.36 -6.66
C GLN A 433 10.17 18.97 -5.93
N ASP A 434 10.29 20.29 -5.99
CA ASP A 434 11.29 21.09 -5.27
C ASP A 434 11.10 20.93 -3.74
#